data_AF-A0A5B2Z1Q1-F1
#
_entry.id   AF-A0A5B2Z1Q1-F1
#
_cell.length_a   1.000
_cell.length_b   1.000
_cell.length_c   1.000
_cell.angle_alpha   90.00
_cell.angle_beta   90.00
_cell.angle_gamma   90.00
#
_symmetry.space_group_name_H-M   'P 1'
#
loop_
_entity.id
_entity.type
_entity.pdbx_description
1 polymer ?
#
loop_
_entity_poly.entity_id
_entity_poly.type
_entity_poly.pdbx_seq_one_letter_code
_entity_poly.pdbx_strand_id
1 'polypeptide(L)'
;MRSENPLMNQVLDAYKPLWSLKHAISLMSWDFETYMPRQGTEDRGVADSQLQMLHKDLLLDKDFVSLVESAKNLENLGDTEKGVVRVLDREIVRQIKIPKELTEAESLARIRGNMAWREARSKSDFKMFEPYLENMVEIKKQIAAKKGYEKHPYDALLDVFEEQLTVADMDRVFGTLTPRIQQILKKLRDSNSPFCQESNLTTIKYDIEKVDKLNQDILKLLQYDMKRFRLDISTHPFTETMGLNDVRITTRYEGSDFKRSIFSTIHEGGHALYNLQCDQSLSHTPIEGGTSLGLHESQSRFWENIVGRSIQFVHLIAPLIRDYVDHTKQATDEDLFFYFNNVKADYIRVDADEVTYNLHIAIRYEIEKKIFGNELRVREIPDYWNDRMEDLLGIRPTTDSQGVLQDTHWSSGLFGYFPTYTLGNLVSAIIASKMHKDLSEYEQDIQKGNFDPIRNWLRLNIHQYGSTYAPKDLLAKNFGECYNPDYFITYIENKYCV
;
A
#
# COMPACT_ATOMS: atom_id res chain seq x y z
N MET A 1 27.01 0.11 1.33
CA MET A 1 27.39 1.31 2.12
C MET A 1 28.67 1.00 2.88
N ARG A 2 29.56 1.98 3.06
CA ARG A 2 30.63 1.94 4.07
C ARG A 2 30.65 3.28 4.79
N SER A 3 30.85 3.22 6.10
CA SER A 3 30.94 4.38 6.99
C SER A 3 32.41 4.73 7.26
N GLU A 4 32.70 5.98 7.57
CA GLU A 4 34.01 6.34 8.14
C GLU A 4 34.17 5.87 9.59
N ASN A 5 33.06 5.63 10.29
CA ASN A 5 33.03 5.12 11.64
C ASN A 5 33.18 3.57 11.65
N PRO A 6 34.23 3.01 12.29
CA PRO A 6 34.44 1.58 12.34
C PRO A 6 33.29 0.80 13.00
N LEU A 7 32.65 1.37 14.02
CA LEU A 7 31.53 0.74 14.72
C LEU A 7 30.30 0.61 13.81
N MET A 8 30.00 1.62 13.00
CA MET A 8 28.93 1.54 12.01
C MET A 8 29.20 0.47 10.95
N ASN A 9 30.45 0.31 10.51
CA ASN A 9 30.82 -0.78 9.61
C ASN A 9 30.62 -2.16 10.25
N GLN A 10 30.91 -2.31 11.56
CA GLN A 10 30.61 -3.55 12.28
C GLN A 10 29.10 -3.82 12.32
N VAL A 11 28.26 -2.81 12.59
CA VAL A 11 26.79 -2.95 12.55
C VAL A 11 26.33 -3.44 11.19
N LEU A 12 26.79 -2.79 10.11
CA LEU A 12 26.43 -3.14 8.74
C LEU A 12 26.89 -4.54 8.35
N ASP A 13 28.11 -4.94 8.74
CA ASP A 13 28.64 -6.28 8.46
C ASP A 13 27.88 -7.35 9.26
N ALA A 14 27.54 -7.08 10.53
CA ALA A 14 26.74 -7.97 11.38
C ALA A 14 25.28 -8.09 10.92
N TYR A 15 24.75 -7.11 10.20
CA TYR A 15 23.39 -7.15 9.64
C TYR A 15 23.28 -8.02 8.37
N LYS A 16 24.37 -8.29 7.64
CA LYS A 16 24.29 -9.05 6.38
C LYS A 16 23.60 -10.41 6.48
N PRO A 17 23.80 -11.24 7.51
CA PRO A 17 23.05 -12.48 7.70
C PRO A 17 21.54 -12.24 7.84
N LEU A 18 21.12 -11.20 8.57
CA LEU A 18 19.70 -10.81 8.71
C LEU A 18 19.10 -10.43 7.35
N TRP A 19 19.82 -9.61 6.58
CA TRP A 19 19.42 -9.27 5.21
C TRP A 19 19.29 -10.52 4.32
N SER A 20 20.25 -11.44 4.37
CA SER A 20 20.21 -12.68 3.56
C SER A 20 19.00 -13.56 3.87
N LEU A 21 18.58 -13.64 5.14
CA LEU A 21 17.37 -14.35 5.54
C LEU A 21 16.12 -13.67 4.99
N LYS A 22 16.02 -12.34 5.13
CA LYS A 22 14.92 -11.54 4.55
C LYS A 22 14.83 -11.74 3.03
N HIS A 23 15.96 -11.70 2.33
CA HIS A 23 16.04 -11.95 0.89
C HIS A 23 15.47 -13.33 0.50
N ALA A 24 15.88 -14.38 1.20
CA ALA A 24 15.39 -15.75 0.94
C ALA A 24 13.88 -15.88 1.21
N ILE A 25 13.41 -15.28 2.30
CA ILE A 25 11.98 -15.25 2.67
C ILE A 25 11.17 -14.54 1.59
N SER A 26 11.59 -13.37 1.08
CA SER A 26 10.91 -12.66 0.00
C SER A 26 10.79 -13.51 -1.28
N LEU A 27 11.85 -14.24 -1.65
CA LEU A 27 11.78 -15.16 -2.80
C LEU A 27 10.78 -16.30 -2.56
N MET A 28 10.76 -16.87 -1.36
CA MET A 28 9.80 -17.91 -0.98
C MET A 28 8.36 -17.38 -0.94
N SER A 29 8.14 -16.15 -0.50
CA SER A 29 6.85 -15.46 -0.54
C SER A 29 6.37 -15.31 -1.98
N TRP A 30 7.23 -14.79 -2.86
CA TRP A 30 6.90 -14.63 -4.28
C TRP A 30 6.57 -15.96 -4.97
N ASP A 31 7.36 -17.02 -4.73
CA ASP A 31 7.14 -18.32 -5.36
C ASP A 31 5.84 -18.98 -4.86
N PHE A 32 5.49 -18.76 -3.59
CA PHE A 32 4.26 -19.27 -2.99
C PHE A 32 3.00 -18.76 -3.72
N GLU A 33 3.01 -17.49 -4.14
CA GLU A 33 1.87 -16.85 -4.82
C GLU A 33 1.87 -17.02 -6.35
N THR A 34 2.91 -17.64 -6.94
CA THR A 34 3.09 -17.71 -8.41
C THR A 34 3.25 -19.13 -8.94
N TYR A 35 4.33 -19.82 -8.58
CA TYR A 35 4.75 -21.07 -9.24
C TYR A 35 4.71 -22.30 -8.35
N MET A 36 4.63 -22.13 -7.03
CA MET A 36 4.68 -23.25 -6.10
C MET A 36 3.51 -24.22 -6.31
N PRO A 37 3.76 -25.54 -6.45
CA PRO A 37 2.70 -26.54 -6.44
C PRO A 37 1.92 -26.53 -5.12
N ARG A 38 0.59 -26.66 -5.19
CA ARG A 38 -0.30 -26.57 -4.01
C ARG A 38 0.05 -27.54 -2.87
N GLN A 39 0.51 -28.75 -3.20
CA GLN A 39 0.90 -29.76 -2.19
C GLN A 39 2.16 -29.37 -1.41
N GLY A 40 2.95 -28.39 -1.86
CA GLY A 40 4.14 -27.88 -1.16
C GLY A 40 3.84 -26.88 -0.03
N THR A 41 2.56 -26.55 0.22
CA THR A 41 2.16 -25.52 1.19
C THR A 41 2.67 -25.80 2.61
N GLU A 42 2.60 -27.06 3.07
CA GLU A 42 3.05 -27.42 4.43
C GLU A 42 4.57 -27.29 4.57
N ASP A 43 5.33 -27.86 3.62
CA ASP A 43 6.79 -27.78 3.60
C ASP A 43 7.29 -26.32 3.49
N ARG A 44 6.63 -25.50 2.66
CA ARG A 44 6.89 -24.05 2.55
C ARG A 44 6.66 -23.35 3.88
N GLY A 45 5.57 -23.67 4.57
CA GLY A 45 5.26 -23.11 5.89
C GLY A 45 6.30 -23.48 6.95
N VAL A 46 6.79 -24.73 6.94
CA VAL A 46 7.88 -25.16 7.84
C VAL A 46 9.15 -24.36 7.56
N ALA A 47 9.59 -24.30 6.31
CA ALA A 47 10.82 -23.57 5.94
C ALA A 47 10.73 -22.07 6.27
N ASP A 48 9.62 -21.40 5.91
CA ASP A 48 9.40 -19.99 6.22
C ASP A 48 9.47 -19.73 7.74
N SER A 49 8.76 -20.54 8.54
CA SER A 49 8.75 -20.38 9.99
C SER A 49 10.14 -20.50 10.63
N GLN A 50 10.97 -21.44 10.16
CA GLN A 50 12.33 -21.62 10.68
C GLN A 50 13.23 -20.44 10.32
N LEU A 51 13.15 -19.93 9.09
CA LEU A 51 13.94 -18.76 8.67
C LEU A 51 13.52 -17.49 9.42
N GLN A 52 12.23 -17.29 9.66
CA GLN A 52 11.71 -16.18 10.47
C GLN A 52 12.20 -16.25 11.92
N MET A 53 12.22 -17.45 12.51
CA MET A 53 12.78 -17.66 13.85
C MET A 53 14.28 -17.36 13.90
N LEU A 54 15.06 -17.88 12.94
CA LEU A 54 16.49 -17.60 12.85
C LEU A 54 16.76 -16.10 12.67
N HIS A 55 15.97 -15.40 11.86
CA HIS A 55 16.07 -13.96 11.71
C HIS A 55 15.82 -13.26 13.06
N LYS A 56 14.76 -13.64 13.78
CA LYS A 56 14.46 -13.06 15.10
C LYS A 56 15.58 -13.34 16.12
N ASP A 57 16.12 -14.55 16.13
CA ASP A 57 17.19 -14.94 17.06
C ASP A 57 18.47 -14.13 16.80
N LEU A 58 18.84 -13.92 15.53
CA LEU A 58 19.99 -13.07 15.16
C LEU A 58 19.75 -11.59 15.49
N LEU A 59 18.53 -11.08 15.28
CA LEU A 59 18.18 -9.69 15.55
C LEU A 59 18.25 -9.38 17.06
N LEU A 60 17.88 -10.37 17.88
CA LEU A 60 17.86 -10.26 19.34
C LEU A 60 19.10 -10.85 20.02
N ASP A 61 20.10 -11.26 19.23
CA ASP A 61 21.38 -11.71 19.77
C ASP A 61 22.02 -10.60 20.62
N LYS A 62 22.61 -11.00 21.76
CA LYS A 62 23.12 -10.04 22.74
C LYS A 62 24.25 -9.18 22.17
N ASP A 63 25.10 -9.75 21.33
CA ASP A 63 26.23 -9.03 20.75
C ASP A 63 25.72 -8.04 19.69
N PHE A 64 24.75 -8.46 18.85
CA PHE A 64 24.14 -7.56 17.87
C PHE A 64 23.39 -6.40 18.54
N VAL A 65 22.56 -6.67 19.54
CA VAL A 65 21.83 -5.64 20.29
C VAL A 65 22.81 -4.68 20.98
N SER A 66 23.87 -5.18 21.62
CA SER A 66 24.90 -4.35 22.24
C SER A 66 25.62 -3.46 21.22
N LEU A 67 25.80 -3.95 20.00
CA LEU A 67 26.44 -3.20 18.92
C LEU A 67 25.55 -2.03 18.47
N VAL A 68 24.25 -2.27 18.30
CA VAL A 68 23.27 -1.22 17.95
C VAL A 68 23.14 -0.19 19.08
N GLU A 69 23.09 -0.61 20.34
CA GLU A 69 23.09 0.31 21.50
C GLU A 69 24.36 1.15 21.58
N SER A 70 25.52 0.58 21.25
CA SER A 70 26.77 1.35 21.18
C SER A 70 26.73 2.37 20.04
N ALA A 71 26.18 1.99 18.88
CA ALA A 71 26.01 2.89 17.74
C ALA A 71 25.04 4.05 18.02
N LYS A 72 23.99 3.83 18.84
CA LYS A 72 23.06 4.89 19.28
C LYS A 72 23.74 6.01 20.06
N ASN A 73 24.81 5.71 20.76
CA ASN A 73 25.56 6.67 21.57
C ASN A 73 26.66 7.41 20.78
N LEU A 74 26.82 7.13 19.48
CA LEU A 74 27.77 7.84 18.65
C LEU A 74 27.31 9.28 18.36
N GLU A 75 28.23 10.22 18.51
CA GLU A 75 28.04 11.60 18.06
C GLU A 75 28.44 11.77 16.58
N ASN A 76 27.93 12.82 15.94
CA ASN A 76 28.29 13.23 14.57
C ASN A 76 28.00 12.21 13.45
N LEU A 77 26.98 11.37 13.61
CA LEU A 77 26.50 10.48 12.55
C LEU A 77 25.89 11.26 11.37
N GLY A 78 26.19 10.81 10.15
CA GLY A 78 25.50 11.24 8.93
C GLY A 78 24.06 10.73 8.88
N ASP A 79 23.24 11.29 7.98
CA ASP A 79 21.80 10.98 7.91
C ASP A 79 21.54 9.49 7.67
N THR A 80 22.27 8.87 6.75
CA THR A 80 22.17 7.43 6.45
C THR A 80 22.49 6.56 7.66
N GLU A 81 23.51 6.93 8.46
CA GLU A 81 23.90 6.19 9.66
C GLU A 81 22.85 6.33 10.76
N LYS A 82 22.30 7.54 10.95
CA LYS A 82 21.16 7.78 11.85
C LYS A 82 19.95 6.93 11.44
N GLY A 83 19.67 6.84 10.14
CA GLY A 83 18.62 5.99 9.60
C GLY A 83 18.82 4.51 9.94
N VAL A 84 20.02 3.98 9.73
CA VAL A 84 20.39 2.60 10.10
C VAL A 84 20.12 2.34 11.58
N VAL A 85 20.62 3.21 12.45
CA VAL A 85 20.45 3.08 13.90
C VAL A 85 18.97 3.14 14.28
N ARG A 86 18.22 4.11 13.75
CA ARG A 86 16.78 4.29 14.00
C ARG A 86 15.98 3.05 13.63
N VAL A 87 16.18 2.51 12.43
CA VAL A 87 15.42 1.35 11.94
C VAL A 87 15.72 0.11 12.79
N LEU A 88 17.01 -0.16 13.06
CA LEU A 88 17.40 -1.31 13.87
C LEU A 88 16.89 -1.20 15.31
N ASP A 89 17.08 -0.05 15.95
CA ASP A 89 16.60 0.18 17.31
C ASP A 89 15.08 -0.04 17.41
N ARG A 90 14.33 0.53 16.45
CA ARG A 90 12.89 0.39 16.39
C ARG A 90 12.46 -1.07 16.19
N GLU A 91 13.16 -1.83 15.34
CA GLU A 91 12.89 -3.26 15.12
C GLU A 91 13.19 -4.07 16.39
N ILE A 92 14.34 -3.85 17.03
CA ILE A 92 14.75 -4.52 18.27
C ILE A 92 13.78 -4.22 19.41
N VAL A 93 13.51 -2.94 19.69
CA VAL A 93 12.60 -2.52 20.77
C VAL A 93 11.21 -3.12 20.57
N ARG A 94 10.71 -3.15 19.33
CA ARG A 94 9.42 -3.76 19.00
C ARG A 94 9.41 -5.25 19.33
N GLN A 95 10.46 -5.98 18.98
CA GLN A 95 10.53 -7.43 19.20
C GLN A 95 10.74 -7.79 20.67
N ILE A 96 11.49 -6.98 21.44
CA ILE A 96 11.72 -7.19 22.89
C ILE A 96 10.45 -6.95 23.70
N LYS A 97 9.66 -5.92 23.34
CA LYS A 97 8.47 -5.53 24.11
C LYS A 97 7.33 -6.56 24.06
N ILE A 98 7.30 -7.40 23.03
CA ILE A 98 6.21 -8.38 22.82
C ILE A 98 6.68 -9.76 23.31
N PRO A 99 6.08 -10.29 24.40
CA PRO A 99 6.41 -11.63 24.89
C PRO A 99 6.12 -12.71 23.86
N LYS A 100 6.90 -13.79 23.91
CA LYS A 100 6.76 -14.93 23.00
C LYS A 100 5.35 -15.52 23.01
N GLU A 101 4.75 -15.64 24.19
CA GLU A 101 3.41 -16.19 24.39
C GLU A 101 2.35 -15.36 23.66
N LEU A 102 2.52 -14.04 23.61
CA LEU A 102 1.60 -13.13 22.93
C LEU A 102 1.76 -13.22 21.41
N THR A 103 3.00 -13.37 20.91
CA THR A 103 3.27 -13.65 19.49
C THR A 103 2.66 -14.98 19.04
N GLU A 104 2.78 -16.04 19.86
CA GLU A 104 2.18 -17.35 19.58
C GLU A 104 0.65 -17.28 19.58
N ALA A 105 0.06 -16.58 20.56
CA ALA A 105 -1.38 -16.37 20.64
C ALA A 105 -1.92 -15.61 19.42
N GLU A 106 -1.26 -14.55 19.00
CA GLU A 106 -1.61 -13.79 17.79
C GLU A 106 -1.54 -14.67 16.53
N SER A 107 -0.47 -15.45 16.38
CA SER A 107 -0.29 -16.34 15.22
C SER A 107 -1.41 -17.38 15.13
N LEU A 108 -1.76 -18.01 16.26
CA LEU A 108 -2.85 -18.98 16.32
C LEU A 108 -4.21 -18.33 16.05
N ALA A 109 -4.46 -17.15 16.62
CA ALA A 109 -5.68 -16.38 16.39
C ALA A 109 -5.83 -15.98 14.92
N ARG A 110 -4.74 -15.60 14.25
CA ARG A 110 -4.70 -15.26 12.82
C ARG A 110 -5.08 -16.44 11.94
N ILE A 111 -4.54 -17.63 12.19
CA ILE A 111 -4.85 -18.84 11.40
C ILE A 111 -6.33 -19.19 11.55
N ARG A 112 -6.81 -19.30 12.79
CA ARG A 112 -8.21 -19.64 13.09
C ARG A 112 -9.18 -18.58 12.57
N GLY A 113 -8.85 -17.30 12.77
CA GLY A 113 -9.64 -16.17 12.31
C GLY A 113 -9.77 -16.13 10.79
N ASN A 114 -8.69 -16.38 10.04
CA ASN A 114 -8.76 -16.43 8.57
C ASN A 114 -9.62 -17.58 8.06
N MET A 115 -9.55 -18.76 8.68
CA MET A 115 -10.43 -19.88 8.31
C MET A 115 -11.90 -19.55 8.58
N ALA A 116 -12.21 -19.04 9.78
CA ALA A 116 -13.55 -18.63 10.16
C ALA A 116 -14.09 -17.51 9.26
N TRP A 117 -13.26 -16.51 8.92
CA TRP A 117 -13.62 -15.42 8.03
C TRP A 117 -13.95 -15.91 6.62
N ARG A 118 -13.16 -16.83 6.04
CA ARG A 118 -13.45 -17.39 4.70
C ARG A 118 -14.82 -18.05 4.66
N GLU A 119 -15.12 -18.87 5.68
CA GLU A 119 -16.41 -19.53 5.80
C GLU A 119 -17.55 -18.52 6.02
N ALA A 120 -17.39 -17.61 6.99
CA ALA A 120 -18.34 -16.55 7.30
C ALA A 120 -18.66 -15.69 6.07
N ARG A 121 -17.63 -15.27 5.31
CA ARG A 121 -17.80 -14.46 4.08
C ARG A 121 -18.57 -15.22 3.02
N SER A 122 -18.27 -16.51 2.82
CA SER A 122 -19.00 -17.34 1.85
C SER A 122 -20.47 -17.54 2.20
N LYS A 123 -20.79 -17.61 3.50
CA LYS A 123 -22.16 -17.74 4.02
C LYS A 123 -22.86 -16.41 4.27
N SER A 124 -22.10 -15.31 4.21
CA SER A 124 -22.54 -13.98 4.58
C SER A 124 -23.11 -13.91 6.01
N ASP A 125 -22.39 -14.49 6.97
CA ASP A 125 -22.79 -14.59 8.37
C ASP A 125 -21.66 -14.14 9.30
N PHE A 126 -21.70 -12.88 9.74
CA PHE A 126 -20.69 -12.29 10.62
C PHE A 126 -20.65 -12.95 12.01
N LYS A 127 -21.75 -13.51 12.51
CA LYS A 127 -21.78 -14.14 13.84
C LYS A 127 -20.83 -15.34 13.94
N MET A 128 -20.57 -16.00 12.82
CA MET A 128 -19.56 -17.08 12.75
C MET A 128 -18.14 -16.56 12.98
N PHE A 129 -17.85 -15.32 12.58
CA PHE A 129 -16.53 -14.69 12.70
C PHE A 129 -16.37 -13.87 13.98
N GLU A 130 -17.45 -13.33 14.53
CA GLU A 130 -17.50 -12.49 15.74
C GLU A 130 -16.57 -12.97 16.89
N PRO A 131 -16.66 -14.21 17.39
CA PRO A 131 -15.83 -14.65 18.53
C PRO A 131 -14.33 -14.69 18.20
N TYR A 132 -13.97 -14.92 16.93
CA TYR A 132 -12.57 -14.92 16.49
C TYR A 132 -12.02 -13.50 16.39
N LEU A 133 -12.84 -12.57 15.91
CA LEU A 133 -12.49 -11.16 15.85
C LEU A 133 -12.36 -10.56 17.26
N GLU A 134 -13.27 -10.90 18.20
CA GLU A 134 -13.15 -10.51 19.61
C GLU A 134 -11.83 -10.95 20.24
N ASN A 135 -11.46 -12.23 20.04
CA ASN A 135 -10.18 -12.75 20.54
C ASN A 135 -8.97 -12.03 19.92
N MET A 136 -9.00 -11.76 18.61
CA MET A 136 -7.92 -11.01 17.94
C MET A 136 -7.81 -9.57 18.46
N VAL A 137 -8.94 -8.88 18.65
CA VAL A 137 -8.97 -7.52 19.20
C VAL A 137 -8.36 -7.48 20.61
N GLU A 138 -8.68 -8.45 21.47
CA GLU A 138 -8.14 -8.53 22.82
C GLU A 138 -6.62 -8.74 22.82
N ILE A 139 -6.13 -9.68 21.99
CA ILE A 139 -4.68 -9.88 21.78
C ILE A 139 -4.03 -8.57 21.31
N LYS A 140 -4.64 -7.85 20.37
CA LYS A 140 -4.11 -6.58 19.85
C LYS A 140 -4.11 -5.46 20.87
N LYS A 141 -5.08 -5.42 21.79
CA LYS A 141 -5.07 -4.49 22.95
C LYS A 141 -3.90 -4.78 23.87
N GLN A 142 -3.61 -6.04 24.15
CA GLN A 142 -2.44 -6.42 24.95
C GLN A 142 -1.13 -6.03 24.26
N ILE A 143 -1.03 -6.26 22.94
CA ILE A 143 0.13 -5.84 22.13
C ILE A 143 0.31 -4.32 22.17
N ALA A 144 -0.77 -3.55 21.99
CA ALA A 144 -0.74 -2.09 22.06
C ALA A 144 -0.27 -1.60 23.44
N ALA A 145 -0.77 -2.20 24.53
CA ALA A 145 -0.34 -1.88 25.89
C ALA A 145 1.15 -2.19 26.13
N LYS A 146 1.68 -3.29 25.60
CA LYS A 146 3.10 -3.65 25.71
C LYS A 146 4.01 -2.73 24.90
N LYS A 147 3.56 -2.28 23.72
CA LYS A 147 4.27 -1.28 22.91
C LYS A 147 4.34 0.06 23.62
N GLY A 148 3.24 0.47 24.24
CA GLY A 148 3.04 1.79 24.84
C GLY A 148 2.50 2.79 23.83
N TYR A 149 1.73 3.76 24.33
CA TYR A 149 1.12 4.86 23.58
C TYR A 149 0.93 6.05 24.54
N GLU A 150 0.84 7.26 24.00
CA GLU A 150 0.67 8.48 24.82
C GLU A 150 -0.80 8.87 24.99
N LYS A 151 -1.55 8.94 23.89
CA LYS A 151 -2.92 9.49 23.88
C LYS A 151 -3.97 8.42 23.67
N HIS A 152 -3.88 7.67 22.57
CA HIS A 152 -4.90 6.69 22.20
C HIS A 152 -4.27 5.30 22.00
N PRO A 153 -4.88 4.20 22.50
CA PRO A 153 -4.31 2.85 22.36
C PRO A 153 -4.03 2.44 20.90
N TYR A 154 -4.87 2.91 19.99
CA TYR A 154 -4.73 2.69 18.55
C TYR A 154 -3.45 3.30 17.94
N ASP A 155 -2.86 4.32 18.57
CA ASP A 155 -1.60 4.94 18.10
C ASP A 155 -0.47 3.89 18.01
N ALA A 156 -0.41 2.95 18.96
CA ALA A 156 0.59 1.89 18.98
C ALA A 156 0.45 0.90 17.80
N LEU A 157 -0.74 0.82 17.20
CA LEU A 157 -1.03 -0.06 16.05
C LEU A 157 -0.83 0.68 14.72
N LEU A 158 -1.22 1.96 14.64
CA LEU A 158 -0.92 2.84 13.50
C LEU A 158 0.59 2.94 13.25
N ASP A 159 1.35 3.19 14.32
CA ASP A 159 2.81 3.32 14.29
C ASP A 159 3.51 2.10 13.67
N VAL A 160 2.91 0.91 13.72
CA VAL A 160 3.49 -0.32 13.14
C VAL A 160 3.76 -0.16 11.65
N PHE A 161 2.81 0.44 10.93
CA PHE A 161 2.76 0.51 9.47
C PHE A 161 3.21 1.87 8.92
N GLU A 162 3.00 2.91 9.71
CA GLU A 162 3.41 4.27 9.40
C GLU A 162 4.01 4.89 10.66
N GLU A 163 5.35 4.96 10.71
CA GLU A 163 6.07 5.41 11.90
C GLU A 163 5.62 6.79 12.39
N GLN A 164 5.32 6.87 13.69
CA GLN A 164 4.79 8.05 14.38
C GLN A 164 3.43 8.55 13.87
N LEU A 165 2.66 7.71 13.16
CA LEU A 165 1.28 8.02 12.84
C LEU A 165 0.39 7.88 14.08
N THR A 166 -0.48 8.87 14.29
CA THR A 166 -1.39 8.92 15.44
C THR A 166 -2.84 9.09 15.02
N VAL A 167 -3.75 8.81 15.95
CA VAL A 167 -5.18 9.12 15.82
C VAL A 167 -5.39 10.60 15.55
N ALA A 168 -4.62 11.51 16.17
CA ALA A 168 -4.76 12.95 15.95
C ALA A 168 -4.43 13.35 14.49
N ASP A 169 -3.47 12.69 13.86
CA ASP A 169 -3.17 12.90 12.45
C ASP A 169 -4.35 12.47 11.57
N MET A 170 -4.86 11.27 11.80
CA MET A 170 -5.93 10.70 10.98
C MET A 170 -7.28 11.37 11.20
N ASP A 171 -7.59 11.83 12.41
CA ASP A 171 -8.78 12.64 12.70
C ASP A 171 -8.77 13.95 11.90
N ARG A 172 -7.61 14.62 11.82
CA ARG A 172 -7.45 15.83 11.00
C ARG A 172 -7.63 15.53 9.50
N VAL A 173 -7.02 14.43 9.04
CA VAL A 173 -7.11 13.98 7.65
C VAL A 173 -8.56 13.69 7.25
N PHE A 174 -9.24 12.77 7.95
CA PHE A 174 -10.60 12.37 7.60
C PHE A 174 -11.64 13.44 7.91
N GLY A 175 -11.43 14.25 8.95
CA GLY A 175 -12.27 15.41 9.24
C GLY A 175 -12.31 16.43 8.09
N THR A 176 -11.24 16.51 7.29
CA THR A 176 -11.19 17.36 6.10
C THR A 176 -11.66 16.64 4.84
N LEU A 177 -11.18 15.40 4.61
CA LEU A 177 -11.46 14.64 3.38
C LEU A 177 -12.92 14.27 3.23
N THR A 178 -13.49 13.63 4.24
CA THR A 178 -14.81 13.00 4.17
C THR A 178 -15.92 13.97 3.72
N PRO A 179 -16.13 15.13 4.39
CA PRO A 179 -17.19 16.06 3.98
C PRO A 179 -16.97 16.65 2.58
N ARG A 180 -15.73 16.91 2.18
CA ARG A 180 -15.43 17.47 0.85
C ARG A 180 -15.64 16.44 -0.26
N ILE A 181 -15.23 15.19 -0.05
CA ILE A 181 -15.49 14.09 -1.00
C ILE A 181 -17.00 13.86 -1.15
N GLN A 182 -17.78 13.88 -0.06
CA GLN A 182 -19.24 13.77 -0.15
C GLN A 182 -19.86 14.88 -0.99
N GLN A 183 -19.37 16.12 -0.85
CA GLN A 183 -19.83 17.25 -1.66
C GLN A 183 -19.49 17.06 -3.16
N ILE A 184 -18.28 16.61 -3.47
CA ILE A 184 -17.84 16.30 -4.84
C ILE A 184 -18.72 15.19 -5.43
N LEU A 185 -18.89 14.09 -4.70
CA LEU A 185 -19.69 12.95 -5.15
C LEU A 185 -21.16 13.34 -5.37
N LYS A 186 -21.72 14.21 -4.53
CA LYS A 186 -23.04 14.80 -4.76
C LYS A 186 -23.07 15.68 -6.00
N LYS A 187 -22.08 16.56 -6.21
CA LYS A 187 -21.98 17.42 -7.40
C LYS A 187 -21.97 16.59 -8.67
N LEU A 188 -21.15 15.54 -8.75
CA LEU A 188 -21.03 14.66 -9.92
C LEU A 188 -22.34 13.94 -10.25
N ARG A 189 -23.04 13.47 -9.23
CA ARG A 189 -24.36 12.82 -9.37
C ARG A 189 -25.41 13.83 -9.84
N ASP A 190 -25.51 14.99 -9.18
CA ASP A 190 -26.51 16.02 -9.49
C ASP A 190 -26.31 16.64 -10.87
N SER A 191 -25.07 16.69 -11.38
CA SER A 191 -24.76 17.22 -12.71
C SER A 191 -24.87 16.19 -13.84
N ASN A 192 -25.24 14.93 -13.55
CA ASN A 192 -25.20 13.82 -14.50
C ASN A 192 -23.85 13.72 -15.24
N SER A 193 -22.76 13.84 -14.47
CA SER A 193 -21.39 13.86 -15.00
C SER A 193 -21.11 12.65 -15.90
N PRO A 194 -20.39 12.81 -17.04
CA PRO A 194 -19.96 11.68 -17.87
C PRO A 194 -19.15 10.63 -17.09
N PHE A 195 -18.41 11.05 -16.05
CA PHE A 195 -17.68 10.13 -15.17
C PHE A 195 -18.60 9.17 -14.40
N CYS A 196 -19.86 9.51 -14.18
CA CYS A 196 -20.83 8.64 -13.50
C CYS A 196 -21.61 7.71 -14.45
N GLN A 197 -21.36 7.80 -15.77
CA GLN A 197 -22.05 6.96 -16.75
C GLN A 197 -21.32 5.63 -16.93
N GLU A 198 -22.08 4.53 -16.95
CA GLU A 198 -21.49 3.20 -17.18
C GLU A 198 -21.02 3.06 -18.64
N SER A 199 -19.75 2.67 -18.81
CA SER A 199 -19.19 2.37 -20.12
C SER A 199 -19.44 0.92 -20.49
N ASN A 200 -19.84 0.68 -21.74
CA ASN A 200 -19.99 -0.68 -22.29
C ASN A 200 -18.68 -1.50 -22.24
N LEU A 201 -17.52 -0.83 -22.24
CA LEU A 201 -16.19 -1.43 -22.18
C LEU A 201 -15.96 -2.29 -20.92
N THR A 202 -16.68 -2.00 -19.82
CA THR A 202 -16.60 -2.77 -18.56
C THR A 202 -16.99 -4.24 -18.72
N THR A 203 -17.90 -4.55 -19.64
CA THR A 203 -18.44 -5.92 -19.82
C THR A 203 -17.82 -6.66 -21.00
N ILE A 204 -17.00 -5.98 -21.81
CA ILE A 204 -16.41 -6.55 -23.00
C ILE A 204 -15.35 -7.58 -22.60
N LYS A 205 -15.48 -8.77 -23.17
CA LYS A 205 -14.48 -9.82 -23.03
C LYS A 205 -13.26 -9.52 -23.89
N TYR A 206 -12.08 -9.83 -23.38
CA TYR A 206 -10.82 -9.67 -24.09
C TYR A 206 -10.02 -10.97 -24.10
N ASP A 207 -9.08 -11.06 -25.04
CA ASP A 207 -8.09 -12.12 -25.10
C ASP A 207 -6.97 -11.84 -24.08
N ILE A 208 -6.79 -12.75 -23.13
CA ILE A 208 -5.81 -12.60 -22.05
C ILE A 208 -4.39 -12.47 -22.59
N GLU A 209 -4.01 -13.22 -23.63
CA GLU A 209 -2.66 -13.16 -24.21
C GLU A 209 -2.40 -11.81 -24.89
N LYS A 210 -3.44 -11.19 -25.46
CA LYS A 210 -3.32 -9.84 -26.04
C LYS A 210 -3.17 -8.77 -24.96
N VAL A 211 -3.94 -8.85 -23.88
CA VAL A 211 -3.82 -7.90 -22.76
C VAL A 211 -2.53 -8.08 -21.98
N ASP A 212 -1.99 -9.30 -21.90
CA ASP A 212 -0.65 -9.54 -21.35
C ASP A 212 0.42 -8.82 -22.17
N LYS A 213 0.40 -8.94 -23.50
CA LYS A 213 1.30 -8.18 -24.38
C LYS A 213 1.13 -6.67 -24.23
N LEU A 214 -0.11 -6.19 -24.11
CA LEU A 214 -0.39 -4.78 -23.83
C LEU A 214 0.25 -4.33 -22.51
N ASN A 215 0.10 -5.09 -21.43
CA ASN A 215 0.73 -4.78 -20.14
C ASN A 215 2.26 -4.73 -20.24
N GLN A 216 2.88 -5.70 -20.95
CA GLN A 216 4.32 -5.70 -21.19
C GLN A 216 4.78 -4.48 -21.98
N ASP A 217 4.01 -4.06 -23.00
CA ASP A 217 4.34 -2.87 -23.79
C ASP A 217 4.11 -1.57 -23.01
N ILE A 218 3.11 -1.50 -22.14
CA ILE A 218 2.92 -0.38 -21.20
C ILE A 218 4.11 -0.29 -20.23
N LEU A 219 4.60 -1.41 -19.68
CA LEU A 219 5.78 -1.40 -18.80
C LEU A 219 7.05 -0.95 -19.54
N LYS A 220 7.24 -1.37 -20.80
CA LYS A 220 8.35 -0.85 -21.63
C LYS A 220 8.21 0.65 -21.90
N LEU A 221 6.99 1.11 -22.19
CA LEU A 221 6.68 2.53 -22.41
C LEU A 221 6.96 3.37 -21.17
N LEU A 222 6.65 2.84 -19.98
CA LEU A 222 7.01 3.42 -18.68
C LEU A 222 8.49 3.21 -18.30
N GLN A 223 9.31 2.70 -19.23
CA GLN A 223 10.78 2.59 -19.14
C GLN A 223 11.29 1.68 -18.00
N TYR A 224 10.59 0.59 -17.67
CA TYR A 224 11.10 -0.41 -16.72
C TYR A 224 12.29 -1.21 -17.29
N ASP A 225 13.34 -1.38 -16.49
CA ASP A 225 14.49 -2.23 -16.86
C ASP A 225 14.20 -3.70 -16.56
N MET A 226 13.78 -4.43 -17.58
CA MET A 226 13.41 -5.85 -17.49
C MET A 226 14.58 -6.77 -17.08
N LYS A 227 15.82 -6.28 -16.96
CA LYS A 227 16.94 -7.06 -16.40
C LYS A 227 16.91 -7.14 -14.87
N ARG A 228 16.22 -6.22 -14.22
CA ARG A 228 16.07 -6.12 -12.76
C ARG A 228 14.62 -6.22 -12.31
N PHE A 229 13.72 -6.44 -13.26
CA PHE A 229 12.28 -6.36 -13.08
C PHE A 229 11.56 -7.38 -13.97
N ARG A 230 10.46 -7.93 -13.47
CA ARG A 230 9.58 -8.81 -14.25
C ARG A 230 8.15 -8.79 -13.75
N LEU A 231 7.24 -9.19 -14.63
CA LEU A 231 5.81 -9.34 -14.38
C LEU A 231 5.41 -10.82 -14.46
N ASP A 232 4.56 -11.25 -13.53
CA ASP A 232 3.94 -12.58 -13.49
C ASP A 232 2.44 -12.51 -13.17
N ILE A 233 1.81 -13.67 -13.06
CA ILE A 233 0.39 -13.80 -12.73
C ILE A 233 0.24 -14.37 -11.33
N SER A 234 -0.67 -13.79 -10.54
CA SER A 234 -1.06 -14.28 -9.22
C SER A 234 -2.57 -14.12 -9.01
N THR A 235 -3.08 -14.64 -7.90
CA THR A 235 -4.51 -14.49 -7.53
C THR A 235 -4.82 -13.07 -7.04
N HIS A 236 -3.86 -12.42 -6.39
CA HIS A 236 -3.97 -11.06 -5.89
C HIS A 236 -2.69 -10.33 -6.30
N PRO A 237 -2.78 -9.30 -7.15
CA PRO A 237 -1.62 -8.51 -7.55
C PRO A 237 -0.83 -7.99 -6.34
N PHE A 238 0.49 -8.04 -6.45
CA PHE A 238 1.43 -7.56 -5.44
C PHE A 238 2.81 -7.31 -6.05
N THR A 239 3.60 -6.54 -5.31
CA THR A 239 5.01 -6.28 -5.56
C THR A 239 5.85 -6.93 -4.48
N GLU A 240 6.90 -7.64 -4.87
CA GLU A 240 7.89 -8.20 -3.94
C GLU A 240 9.29 -7.74 -4.31
N THR A 241 10.07 -7.38 -3.30
CA THR A 241 11.43 -6.87 -3.47
C THR A 241 12.40 -7.83 -2.78
N MET A 242 13.12 -8.62 -3.57
CA MET A 242 14.19 -9.47 -3.06
C MET A 242 15.45 -8.65 -2.81
N GLY A 243 15.65 -7.58 -3.57
CA GLY A 243 16.69 -6.59 -3.38
C GLY A 243 16.57 -5.50 -4.43
N LEU A 244 17.42 -4.48 -4.37
CA LEU A 244 17.27 -3.32 -5.27
C LEU A 244 17.38 -3.69 -6.76
N ASN A 245 18.06 -4.79 -7.11
CA ASN A 245 18.22 -5.29 -8.49
C ASN A 245 17.26 -6.46 -8.86
N ASP A 246 16.37 -6.89 -7.98
CA ASP A 246 15.38 -7.94 -8.26
C ASP A 246 14.06 -7.56 -7.58
N VAL A 247 13.24 -6.80 -8.34
CA VAL A 247 11.92 -6.36 -7.90
C VAL A 247 10.89 -6.92 -8.87
N ARG A 248 9.92 -7.66 -8.37
CA ARG A 248 8.94 -8.37 -9.18
C ARG A 248 7.55 -7.88 -8.88
N ILE A 249 6.71 -7.88 -9.90
CA ILE A 249 5.30 -7.56 -9.76
C ILE A 249 4.46 -8.72 -10.29
N THR A 250 3.23 -8.80 -9.81
CA THR A 250 2.23 -9.69 -10.36
C THR A 250 1.00 -8.91 -10.81
N THR A 251 0.26 -9.47 -11.76
CA THR A 251 -1.05 -8.95 -12.20
C THR A 251 -2.07 -10.08 -12.22
N ARG A 252 -3.32 -9.72 -12.49
CA ARG A 252 -4.43 -10.66 -12.69
C ARG A 252 -5.23 -10.26 -13.92
N TYR A 253 -5.80 -11.26 -14.57
CA TYR A 253 -6.68 -11.09 -15.74
C TYR A 253 -8.08 -11.63 -15.42
N GLU A 254 -9.09 -10.75 -15.43
CA GLU A 254 -10.49 -11.14 -15.20
C GLU A 254 -11.17 -11.72 -16.46
N GLY A 255 -10.61 -11.44 -17.63
CA GLY A 255 -11.20 -11.79 -18.93
C GLY A 255 -12.27 -10.81 -19.42
N SER A 256 -12.62 -9.81 -18.61
CA SER A 256 -13.42 -8.63 -18.97
C SER A 256 -12.93 -7.41 -18.18
N ASP A 257 -13.32 -6.20 -18.56
CA ASP A 257 -12.89 -4.97 -17.90
C ASP A 257 -11.35 -4.81 -17.90
N PHE A 258 -10.76 -4.71 -19.10
CA PHE A 258 -9.30 -4.74 -19.29
C PHE A 258 -8.54 -3.68 -18.49
N LYS A 259 -9.19 -2.55 -18.12
CA LYS A 259 -8.58 -1.54 -17.25
C LYS A 259 -8.13 -2.10 -15.90
N ARG A 260 -8.80 -3.12 -15.36
CA ARG A 260 -8.43 -3.74 -14.07
C ARG A 260 -7.02 -4.30 -14.11
N SER A 261 -6.68 -5.00 -15.19
CA SER A 261 -5.35 -5.57 -15.36
C SER A 261 -4.30 -4.50 -15.64
N ILE A 262 -4.60 -3.53 -16.51
CA ILE A 262 -3.68 -2.43 -16.83
C ILE A 262 -3.32 -1.64 -15.57
N PHE A 263 -4.34 -1.18 -14.82
CA PHE A 263 -4.10 -0.35 -13.65
C PHE A 263 -3.51 -1.14 -12.49
N SER A 264 -3.85 -2.42 -12.34
CA SER A 264 -3.13 -3.29 -11.41
C SER A 264 -1.64 -3.39 -11.77
N THR A 265 -1.30 -3.60 -13.03
CA THR A 265 0.10 -3.66 -13.47
C THR A 265 0.84 -2.34 -13.25
N ILE A 266 0.21 -1.20 -13.55
CA ILE A 266 0.81 0.13 -13.33
C ILE A 266 0.95 0.42 -11.82
N HIS A 267 -0.04 0.05 -11.01
CA HIS A 267 -0.03 0.19 -9.55
C HIS A 267 1.16 -0.55 -8.94
N GLU A 268 1.29 -1.85 -9.23
CA GLU A 268 2.42 -2.64 -8.75
C GLU A 268 3.75 -2.14 -9.34
N GLY A 269 3.75 -1.70 -10.61
CA GLY A 269 4.90 -1.01 -11.19
C GLY A 269 5.35 0.18 -10.34
N GLY A 270 4.44 1.04 -9.90
CA GLY A 270 4.76 2.20 -9.07
C GLY A 270 5.37 1.82 -7.72
N HIS A 271 4.88 0.76 -7.07
CA HIS A 271 5.54 0.19 -5.89
C HIS A 271 6.96 -0.28 -6.21
N ALA A 272 7.13 -1.03 -7.32
CA ALA A 272 8.41 -1.55 -7.72
C ALA A 272 9.42 -0.45 -8.04
N LEU A 273 8.97 0.62 -8.68
CA LEU A 273 9.82 1.73 -9.08
C LEU A 273 10.43 2.46 -7.87
N TYR A 274 9.71 2.55 -6.75
CA TYR A 274 10.26 3.09 -5.51
C TYR A 274 11.53 2.33 -5.12
N ASN A 275 11.45 1.00 -5.02
CA ASN A 275 12.60 0.18 -4.65
C ASN A 275 13.70 0.17 -5.73
N LEU A 276 13.32 0.10 -7.01
CA LEU A 276 14.30 0.11 -8.12
C LEU A 276 15.13 1.39 -8.18
N GLN A 277 14.60 2.52 -7.70
CA GLN A 277 15.27 3.83 -7.70
C GLN A 277 15.94 4.19 -6.36
N CYS A 278 15.88 3.32 -5.35
CA CYS A 278 16.70 3.47 -4.15
C CYS A 278 18.19 3.55 -4.51
N ASP A 279 18.95 4.33 -3.74
CA ASP A 279 20.39 4.44 -3.96
C ASP A 279 21.06 3.08 -3.73
N GLN A 280 21.81 2.61 -4.73
CA GLN A 280 22.43 1.28 -4.70
C GLN A 280 23.43 1.12 -3.54
N SER A 281 23.97 2.23 -3.02
CA SER A 281 24.82 2.22 -1.83
C SER A 281 24.08 1.73 -0.58
N LEU A 282 22.75 1.83 -0.52
CA LEU A 282 21.93 1.32 0.58
C LEU A 282 21.73 -0.19 0.54
N SER A 283 22.23 -0.86 -0.51
CA SER A 283 21.98 -2.28 -0.67
C SER A 283 22.60 -3.11 0.46
N HIS A 284 21.86 -4.12 0.89
CA HIS A 284 22.19 -5.01 2.01
C HIS A 284 22.28 -4.31 3.37
N THR A 285 21.65 -3.15 3.52
CA THR A 285 21.57 -2.41 4.79
C THR A 285 20.16 -2.45 5.37
N PRO A 286 19.96 -2.12 6.65
CA PRO A 286 18.63 -2.06 7.27
C PRO A 286 17.68 -1.04 6.65
N ILE A 287 18.22 -0.08 5.89
CA ILE A 287 17.47 0.99 5.23
C ILE A 287 17.34 0.77 3.72
N GLU A 288 17.62 -0.45 3.25
CA GLU A 288 17.30 -0.87 1.88
C GLU A 288 15.78 -0.89 1.69
N GLY A 289 15.28 -0.15 0.69
CA GLY A 289 13.86 -0.11 0.33
C GLY A 289 13.06 0.99 1.05
N GLY A 290 11.78 1.12 0.69
CA GLY A 290 10.90 2.20 1.14
C GLY A 290 10.54 2.16 2.64
N THR A 291 10.25 3.34 3.20
CA THR A 291 10.20 3.53 4.67
C THR A 291 8.86 3.27 5.35
N SER A 292 7.75 3.24 4.62
CA SER A 292 6.41 3.00 5.18
C SER A 292 5.41 2.59 4.10
N LEU A 293 4.27 2.03 4.54
CA LEU A 293 3.21 1.65 3.61
C LEU A 293 2.57 2.86 2.95
N GLY A 294 2.39 3.98 3.65
CA GLY A 294 1.83 5.20 3.08
C GLY A 294 2.71 5.79 1.99
N LEU A 295 4.03 5.83 2.19
CA LEU A 295 4.96 6.25 1.13
C LEU A 295 5.01 5.24 -0.02
N HIS A 296 4.99 3.94 0.25
CA HIS A 296 4.91 2.93 -0.81
C HIS A 296 3.64 3.07 -1.66
N GLU A 297 2.49 3.19 -1.02
CA GLU A 297 1.20 3.40 -1.70
C GLU A 297 1.17 4.72 -2.47
N SER A 298 1.86 5.76 -1.99
CA SER A 298 1.92 7.02 -2.74
C SER A 298 2.59 6.86 -4.10
N GLN A 299 3.56 5.97 -4.23
CA GLN A 299 4.22 5.70 -5.51
C GLN A 299 3.34 4.86 -6.42
N SER A 300 2.67 3.83 -5.90
CA SER A 300 1.72 3.05 -6.70
C SER A 300 0.57 3.92 -7.20
N ARG A 301 -0.04 4.74 -6.33
CA ARG A 301 -1.13 5.66 -6.69
C ARG A 301 -0.68 6.79 -7.59
N PHE A 302 0.54 7.30 -7.45
CA PHE A 302 1.06 8.30 -8.37
C PHE A 302 1.10 7.76 -9.80
N TRP A 303 1.67 6.59 -10.01
CA TRP A 303 1.75 6.00 -11.34
C TRP A 303 0.41 5.49 -11.85
N GLU A 304 -0.39 4.82 -11.02
CA GLU A 304 -1.71 4.31 -11.40
C GLU A 304 -2.65 5.45 -11.77
N ASN A 305 -2.79 6.45 -10.90
CA ASN A 305 -3.90 7.39 -10.95
C ASN A 305 -3.48 8.76 -11.49
N ILE A 306 -2.45 9.36 -10.92
CA ILE A 306 -2.01 10.70 -11.33
C ILE A 306 -1.48 10.66 -12.77
N VAL A 307 -0.61 9.70 -13.08
CA VAL A 307 -0.08 9.52 -14.44
C VAL A 307 -1.01 8.63 -15.26
N GLY A 308 -1.24 7.38 -14.84
CA GLY A 308 -1.87 6.34 -15.63
C GLY A 308 -3.33 6.61 -16.01
N ARG A 309 -4.06 7.38 -15.20
CA ARG A 309 -5.44 7.79 -15.49
C ARG A 309 -5.58 9.24 -15.95
N SER A 310 -4.47 9.91 -16.26
CA SER A 310 -4.48 11.25 -16.86
C SER A 310 -4.91 11.21 -18.33
N ILE A 311 -5.47 12.31 -18.83
CA ILE A 311 -5.85 12.41 -20.25
C ILE A 311 -4.62 12.34 -21.16
N GLN A 312 -3.49 12.89 -20.73
CA GLN A 312 -2.21 12.85 -21.44
C GLN A 312 -1.73 11.41 -21.65
N PHE A 313 -1.82 10.59 -20.59
CA PHE A 313 -1.43 9.18 -20.68
C PHE A 313 -2.42 8.38 -21.52
N VAL A 314 -3.73 8.65 -21.39
CA VAL A 314 -4.75 8.02 -22.23
C VAL A 314 -4.47 8.27 -23.71
N HIS A 315 -4.17 9.51 -24.12
CA HIS A 315 -3.79 9.81 -25.50
C HIS A 315 -2.56 9.02 -25.96
N LEU A 316 -1.57 8.85 -25.07
CA LEU A 316 -0.36 8.09 -25.37
C LEU A 316 -0.65 6.59 -25.58
N ILE A 317 -1.48 5.97 -24.72
CA ILE A 317 -1.69 4.52 -24.74
C ILE A 317 -2.90 4.06 -25.57
N ALA A 318 -3.81 4.97 -25.95
CA ALA A 318 -5.00 4.63 -26.72
C ALA A 318 -4.70 3.90 -28.05
N PRO A 319 -3.65 4.25 -28.82
CA PRO A 319 -3.24 3.46 -29.98
C PRO A 319 -2.90 2.01 -29.62
N LEU A 320 -2.12 1.79 -28.56
CA LEU A 320 -1.74 0.45 -28.09
C LEU A 320 -2.98 -0.35 -27.67
N ILE A 321 -3.91 0.26 -26.92
CA ILE A 321 -5.16 -0.39 -26.51
C ILE A 321 -5.95 -0.86 -27.73
N ARG A 322 -6.07 -0.02 -28.78
CA ARG A 322 -6.81 -0.35 -30.00
C ARG A 322 -6.17 -1.46 -30.82
N ASP A 323 -4.85 -1.61 -30.76
CA ASP A 323 -4.12 -2.69 -31.41
C ASP A 323 -4.36 -4.05 -30.74
N TYR A 324 -4.46 -4.07 -29.40
CA TYR A 324 -4.61 -5.30 -28.63
C TYR A 324 -6.06 -5.67 -28.29
N VAL A 325 -6.94 -4.70 -28.14
CA VAL A 325 -8.34 -4.90 -27.71
C VAL A 325 -9.28 -4.43 -28.83
N ASP A 326 -9.60 -5.33 -29.76
CA ASP A 326 -10.29 -5.03 -31.02
C ASP A 326 -11.59 -4.20 -30.88
N HIS A 327 -12.36 -4.41 -29.81
CA HIS A 327 -13.61 -3.70 -29.56
C HIS A 327 -13.42 -2.20 -29.25
N THR A 328 -12.21 -1.78 -28.85
CA THR A 328 -11.90 -0.38 -28.52
C THR A 328 -11.62 0.47 -29.76
N LYS A 329 -11.54 -0.13 -30.96
CA LYS A 329 -11.32 0.62 -32.23
C LYS A 329 -12.39 1.67 -32.52
N GLN A 330 -13.59 1.51 -31.97
CA GLN A 330 -14.69 2.46 -32.09
C GLN A 330 -14.73 3.50 -30.96
N ALA A 331 -14.00 3.27 -29.86
CA ALA A 331 -13.95 4.19 -28.73
C ALA A 331 -12.99 5.35 -29.01
N THR A 332 -13.42 6.56 -28.71
CA THR A 332 -12.56 7.75 -28.72
C THR A 332 -11.59 7.74 -27.51
N ASP A 333 -10.59 8.60 -27.53
CA ASP A 333 -9.70 8.76 -26.36
C ASP A 333 -10.48 9.29 -25.15
N GLU A 334 -11.50 10.13 -25.36
CA GLU A 334 -12.40 10.61 -24.32
C GLU A 334 -13.24 9.48 -23.72
N ASP A 335 -13.77 8.56 -24.55
CA ASP A 335 -14.50 7.38 -24.06
C ASP A 335 -13.61 6.50 -23.16
N LEU A 336 -12.34 6.31 -23.55
CA LEU A 336 -11.35 5.60 -22.73
C LEU A 336 -11.06 6.35 -21.43
N PHE A 337 -10.91 7.68 -21.49
CA PHE A 337 -10.66 8.50 -20.32
C PHE A 337 -11.81 8.43 -19.31
N PHE A 338 -13.08 8.54 -19.75
CA PHE A 338 -14.24 8.36 -18.87
C PHE A 338 -14.36 6.93 -18.34
N TYR A 339 -14.10 5.92 -19.17
CA TYR A 339 -14.09 4.52 -18.75
C TYR A 339 -13.06 4.23 -17.66
N PHE A 340 -11.85 4.79 -17.78
CA PHE A 340 -10.78 4.65 -16.80
C PHE A 340 -11.05 5.41 -15.51
N ASN A 341 -11.81 6.50 -15.58
CA ASN A 341 -12.12 7.38 -14.46
C ASN A 341 -13.59 7.31 -14.03
N ASN A 342 -14.24 6.17 -14.24
CA ASN A 342 -15.64 6.02 -13.85
C ASN A 342 -15.79 6.12 -12.32
N VAL A 343 -16.74 6.92 -11.86
CA VAL A 343 -17.06 7.16 -10.45
C VAL A 343 -18.39 6.52 -10.10
N LYS A 344 -18.37 5.59 -9.14
CA LYS A 344 -19.56 4.85 -8.71
C LYS A 344 -19.44 4.51 -7.23
N ALA A 345 -20.45 4.92 -6.46
CA ALA A 345 -20.61 4.41 -5.11
C ALA A 345 -20.90 2.89 -5.20
N ASP A 346 -19.98 2.09 -4.66
CA ASP A 346 -20.08 0.62 -4.62
C ASP A 346 -19.67 0.11 -3.24
N TYR A 347 -19.93 -1.16 -2.95
CA TYR A 347 -19.67 -1.77 -1.65
C TYR A 347 -18.20 -2.14 -1.45
N ILE A 348 -17.51 -2.53 -2.53
CA ILE A 348 -16.22 -3.21 -2.47
C ILE A 348 -15.06 -2.21 -2.60
N ARG A 349 -14.31 -2.03 -1.51
CA ARG A 349 -13.18 -1.09 -1.45
C ARG A 349 -12.13 -1.30 -2.53
N VAL A 350 -11.74 -2.55 -2.80
CA VAL A 350 -10.66 -2.85 -3.76
C VAL A 350 -11.01 -2.49 -5.21
N ASP A 351 -12.31 -2.32 -5.50
CA ASP A 351 -12.82 -1.94 -6.81
C ASP A 351 -13.27 -0.47 -6.84
N ALA A 352 -13.19 0.26 -5.72
CA ALA A 352 -13.67 1.63 -5.60
C ALA A 352 -12.82 2.61 -6.41
N ASP A 353 -13.47 3.62 -6.97
CA ASP A 353 -12.85 4.67 -7.78
C ASP A 353 -12.06 5.68 -6.94
N GLU A 354 -11.28 6.55 -7.60
CA GLU A 354 -10.43 7.54 -6.93
C GLU A 354 -11.19 8.48 -6.00
N VAL A 355 -12.44 8.82 -6.31
CA VAL A 355 -13.25 9.74 -5.52
C VAL A 355 -13.77 9.04 -4.27
N THR A 356 -14.30 7.84 -4.41
CA THR A 356 -15.00 7.13 -3.33
C THR A 356 -14.09 6.31 -2.42
N TYR A 357 -12.92 5.86 -2.91
CA TYR A 357 -12.02 4.94 -2.20
C TYR A 357 -11.67 5.40 -0.77
N ASN A 358 -11.36 6.67 -0.56
CA ASN A 358 -10.97 7.18 0.76
C ASN A 358 -12.12 7.17 1.78
N LEU A 359 -13.40 7.15 1.34
CA LEU A 359 -14.54 6.98 2.23
C LEU A 359 -14.60 5.55 2.80
N HIS A 360 -14.24 4.55 2.01
CA HIS A 360 -14.14 3.16 2.50
C HIS A 360 -13.06 3.03 3.59
N ILE A 361 -11.93 3.73 3.43
CA ILE A 361 -10.86 3.74 4.44
C ILE A 361 -11.33 4.44 5.71
N ALA A 362 -12.06 5.56 5.59
CA ALA A 362 -12.59 6.30 6.74
C ALA A 362 -13.46 5.41 7.63
N ILE A 363 -14.35 4.60 7.05
CA ILE A 363 -15.23 3.67 7.80
C ILE A 363 -14.40 2.68 8.62
N ARG A 364 -13.37 2.09 8.02
CA ARG A 364 -12.49 1.12 8.69
C ARG A 364 -11.69 1.79 9.81
N TYR A 365 -11.12 2.96 9.53
CA TYR A 365 -10.40 3.74 10.53
C TYR A 365 -11.28 4.10 11.73
N GLU A 366 -12.50 4.60 11.49
CA GLU A 366 -13.45 4.95 12.54
C GLU A 366 -13.81 3.74 13.43
N ILE A 367 -14.07 2.59 12.81
CA ILE A 367 -14.37 1.33 13.52
C ILE A 367 -13.17 0.91 14.38
N GLU A 368 -11.98 0.86 13.80
CA GLU A 368 -10.78 0.45 14.52
C GLU A 368 -10.48 1.38 15.70
N LYS A 369 -10.49 2.70 15.46
CA LYS A 369 -10.34 3.71 16.51
C LYS A 369 -11.31 3.45 17.66
N LYS A 370 -12.60 3.25 17.36
CA LYS A 370 -13.63 3.02 18.39
C LYS A 370 -13.45 1.70 19.13
N ILE A 371 -13.08 0.62 18.45
CA ILE A 371 -12.83 -0.69 19.09
C ILE A 371 -11.68 -0.61 20.09
N PHE A 372 -10.57 0.03 19.70
CA PHE A 372 -9.40 0.17 20.58
C PHE A 372 -9.58 1.25 21.64
N GLY A 373 -10.46 2.22 21.41
CA GLY A 373 -10.94 3.18 22.41
C GLY A 373 -12.01 2.66 23.36
N ASN A 374 -12.48 1.40 23.19
CA ASN A 374 -13.60 0.81 23.93
C ASN A 374 -14.95 1.53 23.74
N GLU A 375 -15.14 2.22 22.61
CA GLU A 375 -16.36 2.93 22.24
C GLU A 375 -17.32 2.10 21.37
N LEU A 376 -16.86 0.98 20.81
CA LEU A 376 -17.63 0.08 19.95
C LEU A 376 -17.29 -1.38 20.25
N ARG A 377 -18.29 -2.25 20.42
CA ARG A 377 -18.07 -3.70 20.59
C ARG A 377 -18.07 -4.40 19.23
N VAL A 378 -17.38 -5.55 19.15
CA VAL A 378 -17.24 -6.30 17.89
C VAL A 378 -18.59 -6.69 17.28
N ARG A 379 -19.54 -7.11 18.12
CA ARG A 379 -20.91 -7.45 17.69
C ARG A 379 -21.70 -6.29 17.07
N GLU A 380 -21.29 -5.04 17.31
CA GLU A 380 -21.94 -3.82 16.81
C GLU A 380 -21.34 -3.35 15.48
N ILE A 381 -20.24 -3.95 15.03
CA ILE A 381 -19.55 -3.56 13.80
C ILE A 381 -20.46 -3.66 12.56
N PRO A 382 -21.26 -4.72 12.34
CA PRO A 382 -22.08 -4.81 11.13
C PRO A 382 -23.06 -3.63 10.98
N ASP A 383 -23.73 -3.26 12.07
CA ASP A 383 -24.68 -2.14 12.07
C ASP A 383 -23.96 -0.81 11.86
N TYR A 384 -22.88 -0.55 12.61
CA TYR A 384 -22.07 0.66 12.45
C TYR A 384 -21.51 0.79 11.03
N TRP A 385 -21.03 -0.31 10.45
CA TRP A 385 -20.53 -0.35 9.07
C TRP A 385 -21.62 0.05 8.09
N ASN A 386 -22.79 -0.56 8.19
CA ASN A 386 -23.89 -0.33 7.26
C ASN A 386 -24.41 1.11 7.35
N ASP A 387 -24.54 1.64 8.56
CA ASP A 387 -24.94 3.03 8.79
C ASP A 387 -23.91 4.00 8.20
N ARG A 388 -22.61 3.75 8.40
CA ARG A 388 -21.56 4.62 7.84
C ARG A 388 -21.39 4.52 6.33
N MET A 389 -21.64 3.34 5.72
CA MET A 389 -21.71 3.21 4.27
C MET A 389 -22.85 4.05 3.70
N GLU A 390 -24.02 4.02 4.34
CA GLU A 390 -25.18 4.80 3.93
C GLU A 390 -24.92 6.30 4.09
N ASP A 391 -24.38 6.73 5.22
CA ASP A 391 -24.02 8.12 5.47
C ASP A 391 -23.00 8.66 4.45
N LEU A 392 -21.92 7.91 4.19
CA LEU A 392 -20.79 8.40 3.41
C LEU A 392 -20.96 8.22 1.91
N LEU A 393 -21.46 7.07 1.48
CA LEU A 393 -21.56 6.70 0.06
C LEU A 393 -23.00 6.80 -0.46
N GLY A 394 -24.01 6.78 0.41
CA GLY A 394 -25.42 6.76 0.04
C GLY A 394 -25.92 5.38 -0.37
N ILE A 395 -25.22 4.31 0.04
CA ILE A 395 -25.57 2.91 -0.25
C ILE A 395 -25.43 2.07 1.02
N ARG A 396 -26.32 1.09 1.19
CA ARG A 396 -26.32 0.21 2.36
C ARG A 396 -26.11 -1.24 1.94
N PRO A 397 -25.07 -1.94 2.44
CA PRO A 397 -24.89 -3.37 2.17
C PRO A 397 -26.13 -4.17 2.60
N THR A 398 -26.54 -5.14 1.79
CA THR A 398 -27.68 -6.02 2.12
C THR A 398 -27.24 -7.35 2.73
N THR A 399 -25.94 -7.62 2.70
CA THR A 399 -25.33 -8.87 3.16
C THR A 399 -23.97 -8.57 3.82
N ASP A 400 -23.56 -9.37 4.81
CA ASP A 400 -22.29 -9.16 5.53
C ASP A 400 -21.06 -9.27 4.61
N SER A 401 -21.14 -10.11 3.57
CA SER A 401 -20.09 -10.29 2.55
C SER A 401 -19.84 -9.06 1.67
N GLN A 402 -20.87 -8.21 1.49
CA GLN A 402 -20.73 -6.89 0.89
C GLN A 402 -20.31 -5.83 1.92
N GLY A 403 -20.71 -6.01 3.17
CA GLY A 403 -20.37 -5.14 4.29
C GLY A 403 -19.07 -5.55 4.99
N VAL A 404 -19.19 -5.79 6.29
CA VAL A 404 -18.09 -6.02 7.25
C VAL A 404 -17.13 -7.17 6.88
N LEU A 405 -17.60 -8.21 6.17
CA LEU A 405 -16.79 -9.37 5.80
C LEU A 405 -16.06 -9.20 4.46
N GLN A 406 -16.12 -8.03 3.81
CA GLN A 406 -15.52 -7.85 2.48
C GLN A 406 -13.98 -7.99 2.48
N ASP A 407 -13.32 -7.60 3.58
CA ASP A 407 -11.86 -7.55 3.71
C ASP A 407 -11.31 -8.57 4.72
N THR A 408 -10.15 -9.18 4.39
CA THR A 408 -9.45 -10.18 5.22
C THR A 408 -8.49 -9.58 6.28
N HIS A 409 -8.42 -8.25 6.36
CA HIS A 409 -7.38 -7.57 7.14
C HIS A 409 -7.53 -7.86 8.65
N TRP A 410 -8.75 -7.75 9.17
CA TRP A 410 -9.02 -7.98 10.60
C TRP A 410 -8.89 -9.45 11.00
N SER A 411 -9.23 -10.41 10.13
CA SER A 411 -8.94 -11.84 10.37
C SER A 411 -7.45 -12.12 10.39
N SER A 412 -6.66 -11.27 9.71
CA SER A 412 -5.20 -11.31 9.72
C SER A 412 -4.56 -10.50 10.86
N GLY A 413 -5.35 -9.83 11.69
CA GLY A 413 -4.85 -8.97 12.77
C GLY A 413 -4.22 -7.65 12.29
N LEU A 414 -4.49 -7.22 11.05
CA LEU A 414 -3.93 -6.01 10.46
C LEU A 414 -4.72 -4.77 10.85
N PHE A 415 -4.62 -4.38 12.12
CA PHE A 415 -5.20 -3.15 12.66
C PHE A 415 -4.19 -2.01 12.63
N GLY A 416 -4.61 -0.82 12.20
CA GLY A 416 -3.72 0.32 11.91
C GLY A 416 -3.22 0.34 10.47
N TYR A 417 -3.59 -0.66 9.67
CA TYR A 417 -3.11 -0.85 8.30
C TYR A 417 -3.88 0.03 7.31
N PHE A 418 -5.21 -0.01 7.30
CA PHE A 418 -6.02 0.68 6.28
C PHE A 418 -5.71 2.18 6.10
N PRO A 419 -5.46 2.97 7.17
CA PRO A 419 -5.12 4.38 7.04
C PRO A 419 -3.98 4.68 6.07
N THR A 420 -3.01 3.76 5.92
CA THR A 420 -1.87 3.98 5.03
C THR A 420 -2.28 4.06 3.56
N TYR A 421 -3.40 3.43 3.16
CA TYR A 421 -3.92 3.57 1.81
C TYR A 421 -4.35 5.01 1.49
N THR A 422 -5.05 5.67 2.42
CA THR A 422 -5.42 7.08 2.26
C THR A 422 -4.19 7.98 2.31
N LEU A 423 -3.23 7.71 3.20
CA LEU A 423 -1.97 8.47 3.22
C LEU A 423 -1.24 8.39 1.87
N GLY A 424 -1.25 7.23 1.20
CA GLY A 424 -0.74 7.08 -0.15
C GLY A 424 -1.38 8.04 -1.15
N ASN A 425 -2.71 8.10 -1.18
CA ASN A 425 -3.45 9.04 -2.04
C ASN A 425 -3.13 10.52 -1.73
N LEU A 426 -2.93 10.86 -0.46
CA LEU A 426 -2.58 12.24 -0.10
C LEU A 426 -1.19 12.60 -0.56
N VAL A 427 -0.22 11.73 -0.29
CA VAL A 427 1.17 11.98 -0.65
C VAL A 427 1.35 11.95 -2.16
N SER A 428 0.63 11.11 -2.91
CA SER A 428 0.67 11.12 -4.37
C SER A 428 0.19 12.46 -4.95
N ALA A 429 -0.82 13.09 -4.34
CA ALA A 429 -1.30 14.41 -4.74
C ALA A 429 -0.34 15.55 -4.35
N ILE A 430 0.34 15.45 -3.20
CA ILE A 430 1.42 16.38 -2.82
C ILE A 430 2.54 16.29 -3.86
N ILE A 431 2.99 15.08 -4.17
CA ILE A 431 4.01 14.80 -5.19
C ILE A 431 3.60 15.44 -6.52
N ALA A 432 2.39 15.16 -6.99
CA ALA A 432 1.88 15.71 -8.25
C ALA A 432 1.93 17.23 -8.26
N SER A 433 1.46 17.89 -7.19
CA SER A 433 1.42 19.36 -7.14
C SER A 433 2.80 20.00 -7.07
N LYS A 434 3.76 19.41 -6.34
CA LYS A 434 5.13 19.94 -6.24
C LYS A 434 5.88 19.67 -7.56
N MET A 435 5.77 18.46 -8.10
CA MET A 435 6.40 18.08 -9.35
C MET A 435 5.91 18.92 -10.54
N HIS A 436 4.60 19.21 -10.62
CA HIS A 436 4.03 20.06 -11.67
C HIS A 436 4.60 21.47 -11.66
N LYS A 437 4.91 22.02 -10.47
CA LYS A 437 5.56 23.33 -10.34
C LYS A 437 7.03 23.29 -10.75
N ASP A 438 7.71 22.19 -10.47
CA ASP A 438 9.15 22.04 -10.73
C ASP A 438 9.44 21.65 -12.19
N LEU A 439 8.51 20.95 -12.85
CA LEU A 439 8.65 20.45 -14.22
C LEU A 439 7.67 21.15 -15.16
N SER A 440 8.14 22.19 -15.85
CA SER A 440 7.31 23.00 -16.76
C SER A 440 6.72 22.24 -17.96
N GLU A 441 7.29 21.08 -18.32
CA GLU A 441 6.86 20.23 -19.44
C GLU A 441 6.13 18.95 -18.97
N TYR A 442 5.68 18.88 -17.71
CA TYR A 442 5.12 17.66 -17.10
C TYR A 442 4.03 16.98 -17.96
N GLU A 443 3.02 17.72 -18.42
CA GLU A 443 1.97 17.13 -19.27
C GLU A 443 2.49 16.70 -20.65
N GLN A 444 3.38 17.50 -21.25
CA GLN A 444 3.93 17.20 -22.57
C GLN A 444 4.85 15.98 -22.52
N ASP A 445 5.58 15.81 -21.42
CA ASP A 445 6.43 14.66 -21.15
C ASP A 445 5.59 13.38 -21.06
N ILE A 446 4.48 13.39 -20.29
CA ILE A 446 3.54 12.26 -20.24
C ILE A 446 2.98 11.98 -21.63
N GLN A 447 2.49 12.98 -22.35
CA GLN A 447 1.85 12.79 -23.65
C GLN A 447 2.81 12.21 -24.72
N LYS A 448 4.11 12.50 -24.61
CA LYS A 448 5.15 11.99 -25.53
C LYS A 448 5.79 10.68 -25.05
N GLY A 449 5.44 10.19 -23.86
CA GLY A 449 6.07 9.01 -23.25
C GLY A 449 7.51 9.26 -22.76
N ASN A 450 7.88 10.51 -22.48
CA ASN A 450 9.16 10.88 -21.90
C ASN A 450 9.06 10.87 -20.36
N PHE A 451 9.25 9.71 -19.73
CA PHE A 451 9.09 9.57 -18.27
C PHE A 451 10.38 9.83 -17.48
N ASP A 452 11.52 10.04 -18.13
CA ASP A 452 12.80 10.24 -17.44
C ASP A 452 12.80 11.45 -16.47
N PRO A 453 12.24 12.63 -16.83
CA PRO A 453 12.17 13.76 -15.90
C PRO A 453 11.35 13.45 -14.65
N ILE A 454 10.19 12.81 -14.81
CA ILE A 454 9.28 12.42 -13.74
C ILE A 454 9.96 11.41 -12.80
N ARG A 455 10.54 10.34 -13.38
CA ARG A 455 11.25 9.30 -12.63
C ARG A 455 12.45 9.86 -11.89
N ASN A 456 13.21 10.78 -12.51
CA ASN A 456 14.36 11.39 -11.85
C ASN A 456 13.93 12.33 -10.71
N TRP A 457 12.83 13.08 -10.88
CA TRP A 457 12.29 13.91 -9.80
C TRP A 457 11.87 13.06 -8.59
N LEU A 458 11.15 11.95 -8.81
CA LEU A 458 10.78 11.02 -7.73
C LEU A 458 12.02 10.42 -7.05
N ARG A 459 13.03 10.03 -7.84
CA ARG A 459 14.29 9.51 -7.31
C ARG A 459 14.96 10.49 -6.36
N LEU A 460 15.11 11.74 -6.79
CA LEU A 460 15.81 12.76 -6.01
C LEU A 460 15.04 13.19 -4.77
N ASN A 461 13.70 13.25 -4.83
CA ASN A 461 12.89 13.75 -3.73
C ASN A 461 12.38 12.65 -2.78
N ILE A 462 12.41 11.37 -3.18
CA ILE A 462 11.84 10.29 -2.37
C ILE A 462 12.71 9.03 -2.44
N HIS A 463 12.93 8.48 -3.64
CA HIS A 463 13.36 7.08 -3.73
C HIS A 463 14.78 6.84 -3.25
N GLN A 464 15.72 7.73 -3.59
CA GLN A 464 17.14 7.53 -3.30
C GLN A 464 17.44 7.32 -1.80
N TYR A 465 16.57 7.80 -0.91
CA TYR A 465 16.78 7.76 0.52
C TYR A 465 16.47 6.40 1.16
N GLY A 466 15.77 5.50 0.47
CA GLY A 466 15.26 4.27 1.07
C GLY A 466 14.52 4.55 2.38
N SER A 467 14.93 3.87 3.45
CA SER A 467 14.41 4.08 4.81
C SER A 467 15.31 4.93 5.70
N THR A 468 16.10 5.83 5.12
CA THR A 468 16.97 6.73 5.90
C THR A 468 16.16 7.59 6.88
N TYR A 469 15.05 8.17 6.42
CA TYR A 469 14.21 9.07 7.21
C TYR A 469 12.90 8.41 7.60
N ALA A 470 12.32 8.80 8.73
CA ALA A 470 10.93 8.48 9.02
C ALA A 470 9.99 9.17 8.00
N PRO A 471 8.77 8.66 7.77
CA PRO A 471 7.91 9.15 6.69
C PRO A 471 7.61 10.64 6.76
N LYS A 472 7.19 11.13 7.94
CA LYS A 472 6.90 12.55 8.17
C LYS A 472 8.14 13.43 8.02
N ASP A 473 9.30 12.94 8.45
CA ASP A 473 10.57 13.67 8.32
C ASP A 473 10.98 13.82 6.86
N LEU A 474 10.82 12.76 6.05
CA LEU A 474 11.10 12.80 4.62
C LEU A 474 10.19 13.81 3.92
N LEU A 475 8.88 13.76 4.20
CA LEU A 475 7.90 14.68 3.62
C LEU A 475 8.18 16.14 4.04
N ALA A 476 8.43 16.38 5.33
CA ALA A 476 8.76 17.72 5.83
C ALA A 476 10.06 18.25 5.20
N LYS A 477 11.08 17.41 5.07
CA LYS A 477 12.38 17.77 4.47
C LYS A 477 12.23 18.20 3.01
N ASN A 478 11.48 17.44 2.20
CA ASN A 478 11.47 17.64 0.75
C ASN A 478 10.27 18.47 0.26
N PHE A 479 9.17 18.52 1.01
CA PHE A 479 7.96 19.23 0.60
C PHE A 479 7.53 20.36 1.56
N GLY A 480 8.17 20.48 2.72
CA GLY A 480 7.88 21.50 3.74
C GLY A 480 6.63 21.21 4.57
N GLU A 481 5.98 20.07 4.35
CA GLU A 481 4.73 19.68 5.00
C GLU A 481 4.58 18.16 5.03
N CYS A 482 3.67 17.66 5.87
CA CYS A 482 3.37 16.23 6.02
C CYS A 482 2.05 15.88 5.30
N TYR A 483 1.20 15.05 5.92
CA TYR A 483 -0.09 14.66 5.36
C TYR A 483 -1.06 15.85 5.31
N ASN A 484 -1.28 16.38 4.10
CA ASN A 484 -2.18 17.49 3.82
C ASN A 484 -3.27 17.05 2.81
N PRO A 485 -4.55 16.94 3.26
CA PRO A 485 -5.63 16.47 2.42
C PRO A 485 -6.05 17.44 1.30
N ASP A 486 -5.71 18.72 1.40
CA ASP A 486 -6.17 19.73 0.44
C ASP A 486 -5.62 19.52 -0.97
N TYR A 487 -4.40 18.97 -1.08
CA TYR A 487 -3.81 18.60 -2.37
C TYR A 487 -4.62 17.55 -3.11
N PHE A 488 -5.04 16.51 -2.39
CA PHE A 488 -5.85 15.44 -2.97
C PHE A 488 -7.21 15.97 -3.39
N ILE A 489 -7.87 16.77 -2.55
CA ILE A 489 -9.17 17.32 -2.95
C ILE A 489 -9.04 18.24 -4.17
N THR A 490 -8.03 19.10 -4.21
CA THR A 490 -7.78 19.98 -5.36
C THR A 490 -7.56 19.17 -6.63
N TYR A 491 -6.79 18.07 -6.55
CA TYR A 491 -6.60 17.15 -7.67
C TYR A 491 -7.92 16.54 -8.17
N ILE A 492 -8.75 16.03 -7.25
CA ILE A 492 -10.05 15.45 -7.60
C ILE A 492 -10.99 16.51 -8.18
N GLU A 493 -11.08 17.70 -7.59
CA GLU A 493 -11.91 18.80 -8.10
C GLU A 493 -11.49 19.19 -9.52
N ASN A 494 -10.19 19.37 -9.77
CA ASN A 494 -9.67 19.74 -11.09
C ASN A 494 -9.91 18.66 -12.16
N LYS A 495 -9.91 17.38 -11.77
CA LYS A 495 -10.08 16.27 -12.72
C LYS A 495 -11.54 15.96 -13.01
N TYR A 496 -12.40 15.99 -11.99
CA TYR A 496 -13.76 15.46 -12.09
C TYR A 496 -14.84 16.54 -12.13
N CYS A 497 -14.58 17.75 -11.62
CA CYS A 497 -15.60 18.78 -11.40
C CYS A 497 -15.55 19.97 -12.37
N VAL A 498 -14.72 19.88 -13.40
CA VAL A 498 -14.52 20.90 -14.46
C VAL A 498 -15.50 20.73 -15.59
#